data_AF-A0A7S3P3N7-F1
#
_entry.id   AF-A0A7S3P3N7-F1
#
_cell.length_a   1.000
_cell.length_b   1.000
_cell.length_c   1.000
_cell.angle_alpha   90.00
_cell.angle_beta   90.00
_cell.angle_gamma   90.00
#
_symmetry.space_group_name_H-M   'P 1'
#
loop_
_entity.id
_entity.type
_entity.pdbx_description
1 polymer ?
#
loop_
_entity_poly.entity_id
_entity_poly.type
_entity_poly.pdbx_seq_one_letter_code
_entity_poly.pdbx_strand_id
1 'polypeptide(L)'
;TELDSRLQKFIEDTESRHKDITPSIGDLLVYLTVSEKYGWEDLKESYLSEQLDRQVFWILQEIPELDEEKIKKEKAKKAEAKAKRKAEQNKDKQAKKGTEETKQAEEETKEDAEDTTVEEKKEPTNQEQELEDAKIEVSFKSTIVGYRITMMMKLINTEIFEKGGKDFLQLTNLLDERFCRLLDDHEAEVKSKINKIFDVRDFIKYYEIVGRKIPDKKTLGESLKTATKNSSAKKYHGDDENLNA
;
A
#
# COMPACT_ATOMS: atom_id res chain seq x y z
N THR A 1 20.33 -6.18 22.41
CA THR A 1 21.42 -5.70 21.52
C THR A 1 20.94 -4.48 20.73
N GLU A 2 21.78 -3.83 19.91
CA GLU A 2 21.34 -2.69 19.05
C GLU A 2 20.24 -3.11 18.06
N LEU A 3 20.36 -4.29 17.44
CA LEU A 3 19.33 -4.83 16.55
C LEU A 3 17.99 -5.08 17.27
N ASP A 4 18.02 -5.58 18.52
CA ASP A 4 16.78 -5.76 19.29
C ASP A 4 16.12 -4.41 19.60
N SER A 5 16.93 -3.37 19.83
CA SER A 5 16.43 -2.02 20.08
C SER A 5 15.76 -1.45 18.84
N ARG A 6 16.28 -1.75 17.65
CA ARG A 6 15.66 -1.37 16.36
C ARG A 6 14.36 -2.12 16.10
N LEU A 7 14.36 -3.44 16.33
CA LEU A 7 13.14 -4.26 16.22
C LEU A 7 12.07 -3.76 17.18
N GLN A 8 12.43 -3.53 18.45
CA GLN A 8 11.52 -3.02 19.46
C GLN A 8 10.91 -1.67 19.05
N LYS A 9 11.75 -0.70 18.65
CA LYS A 9 11.27 0.61 18.20
C LYS A 9 10.31 0.49 17.02
N PHE A 10 10.64 -0.33 16.02
CA PHE A 10 9.76 -0.52 14.87
C PHE A 10 8.42 -1.17 15.24
N ILE A 11 8.43 -2.14 16.16
CA ILE A 11 7.24 -2.83 16.64
C ILE A 11 6.34 -1.87 17.45
N GLU A 12 6.91 -1.16 18.41
CA GLU A 12 6.17 -0.37 19.41
C GLU A 12 5.81 1.04 18.94
N ASP A 13 6.65 1.66 18.11
CA ASP A 13 6.51 3.06 17.70
C ASP A 13 6.23 3.18 16.20
N THR A 14 5.09 3.76 15.86
CA THR A 14 4.66 3.96 14.47
C THR A 14 5.53 5.02 13.76
N GLU A 15 6.02 6.03 14.47
CA GLU A 15 6.86 7.07 13.87
C GLU A 15 8.22 6.50 13.45
N SER A 16 8.78 5.60 14.26
CA SER A 16 10.01 4.86 13.94
C SER A 16 9.92 4.00 12.67
N ARG A 17 8.71 3.75 12.13
CA ARG A 17 8.51 3.00 10.88
C ARG A 17 8.74 3.84 9.63
N HIS A 18 8.82 5.16 9.75
CA HIS A 18 9.07 6.05 8.62
C HIS A 18 10.39 5.73 7.92
N LYS A 19 10.47 5.93 6.60
CA LYS A 19 11.67 5.64 5.78
C LYS A 19 12.91 6.42 6.23
N ASP A 20 12.74 7.59 6.86
CA ASP A 20 13.87 8.39 7.35
C ASP A 20 14.53 7.79 8.61
N ILE A 21 13.77 6.98 9.37
CA ILE A 21 14.26 6.31 10.58
C ILE A 21 14.60 4.85 10.28
N THR A 22 13.77 4.18 9.49
CA THR A 22 13.96 2.81 9.02
C THR A 22 14.01 2.79 7.48
N PRO A 23 15.15 3.11 6.84
CA PRO A 23 15.25 3.17 5.38
C PRO A 23 14.93 1.85 4.69
N SER A 24 15.44 0.75 5.24
CA SER A 24 15.20 -0.61 4.76
C SER A 24 14.45 -1.40 5.82
N ILE A 25 13.16 -1.65 5.59
CA ILE A 25 12.40 -2.58 6.45
C ILE A 25 12.90 -4.02 6.26
N GLY A 26 13.49 -4.36 5.11
CA GLY A 26 14.08 -5.68 4.86
C GLY A 26 15.17 -6.05 5.85
N ASP A 27 15.91 -5.06 6.38
CA ASP A 27 16.94 -5.27 7.39
C ASP A 27 16.34 -5.85 8.68
N LEU A 28 15.10 -5.50 9.02
CA LEU A 28 14.39 -6.05 10.18
C LEU A 28 14.18 -7.56 10.05
N LEU A 29 13.93 -8.05 8.84
CA LEU A 29 13.79 -9.49 8.57
C LEU A 29 15.11 -10.23 8.78
N VAL A 30 16.23 -9.56 8.54
CA VAL A 30 17.58 -10.07 8.83
C VAL A 30 17.86 -9.99 10.32
N TYR A 31 17.46 -8.91 11.01
CA TYR A 31 17.66 -8.79 12.45
C TYR A 31 16.92 -9.90 13.22
N LEU A 32 15.77 -10.36 12.73
CA LEU A 32 15.07 -11.50 13.32
C LEU A 32 15.93 -12.78 13.36
N THR A 33 16.84 -13.00 12.40
CA THR A 33 17.63 -14.25 12.34
C THR A 33 18.65 -14.34 13.47
N VAL A 34 19.01 -13.20 14.06
CA VAL A 34 19.99 -13.07 15.13
C VAL A 34 19.38 -12.50 16.42
N SER A 35 18.07 -12.25 16.44
CA SER A 35 17.37 -11.79 17.64
C SER A 35 16.98 -12.95 18.52
N GLU A 36 17.49 -12.93 19.75
CA GLU A 36 17.07 -13.86 20.80
C GLU A 36 15.73 -13.45 21.41
N LYS A 37 15.37 -12.15 21.33
CA LYS A 37 14.20 -11.57 22.00
C LYS A 37 12.93 -11.60 21.14
N TYR A 38 13.06 -11.36 19.85
CA TYR A 38 11.93 -11.21 18.94
C TYR A 38 11.92 -12.33 17.89
N GLY A 39 10.72 -12.70 17.43
CA GLY A 39 10.50 -13.63 16.32
C GLY A 39 9.60 -13.04 15.24
N TRP A 40 9.28 -13.86 14.24
CA TRP A 40 8.38 -13.44 13.16
C TRP A 40 7.03 -12.94 13.69
N GLU A 41 6.48 -13.64 14.69
CA GLU A 41 5.17 -13.33 15.25
C GLU A 41 5.09 -11.95 15.91
N ASP A 42 6.18 -11.47 16.50
CA ASP A 42 6.25 -10.13 17.11
C ASP A 42 6.29 -9.02 16.05
N LEU A 43 6.99 -9.27 14.93
CA LEU A 43 7.23 -8.27 13.89
C LEU A 43 6.08 -8.20 12.87
N LYS A 44 5.42 -9.33 12.56
CA LYS A 44 4.61 -9.51 11.35
C LYS A 44 3.58 -8.41 11.10
N GLU A 45 2.80 -7.98 12.10
CA GLU A 45 1.71 -7.02 11.85
C GLU A 45 2.25 -5.63 11.51
N SER A 46 3.25 -5.16 12.28
CA SER A 46 3.91 -3.88 12.03
C SER A 46 4.64 -3.87 10.67
N TYR A 47 5.33 -4.96 10.34
CA TYR A 47 6.07 -5.10 9.08
C TYR A 47 5.14 -5.18 7.87
N LEU A 48 4.11 -6.03 7.91
CA LEU A 48 3.21 -6.22 6.76
C LEU A 48 2.38 -4.96 6.48
N SER A 49 1.98 -4.22 7.51
CA SER A 49 1.29 -2.93 7.34
C SER A 49 2.20 -1.90 6.69
N GLU A 50 3.43 -1.72 7.20
CA GLU A 50 4.38 -0.74 6.66
C GLU A 50 4.88 -1.14 5.27
N GLN A 51 5.05 -2.44 5.01
CA GLN A 51 5.36 -2.94 3.67
C GLN A 51 4.28 -2.52 2.67
N LEU A 52 3.00 -2.69 3.01
CA LEU A 52 1.91 -2.31 2.13
C LEU A 52 1.90 -0.79 1.86
N ASP A 53 2.09 0.03 2.91
CA ASP A 53 2.21 1.48 2.80
C ASP A 53 3.36 1.91 1.86
N ARG A 54 4.51 1.22 1.91
CA ARG A 54 5.66 1.52 1.03
C ARG A 54 5.49 0.98 -0.38
N GLN A 55 4.79 -0.14 -0.54
CA GLN A 55 4.63 -0.79 -1.83
C GLN A 55 3.52 -0.19 -2.69
N VAL A 56 2.46 0.34 -2.07
CA VAL A 56 1.37 1.02 -2.78
C VAL A 56 1.85 2.24 -3.55
N PHE A 57 2.97 2.84 -3.15
CA PHE A 57 3.68 3.86 -3.93
C PHE A 57 3.87 3.42 -5.40
N TRP A 58 4.42 2.22 -5.61
CA TRP A 58 4.69 1.68 -6.94
C TRP A 58 3.40 1.32 -7.69
N ILE A 59 2.39 0.86 -6.96
CA ILE A 59 1.07 0.53 -7.51
C ILE A 59 0.42 1.78 -8.11
N LEU A 60 0.46 2.92 -7.41
CA LEU A 60 -0.12 4.17 -7.91
C LEU A 60 0.63 4.74 -9.13
N GLN A 61 1.92 4.44 -9.27
CA GLN A 61 2.66 4.78 -10.48
C GLN A 61 2.23 3.94 -11.68
N GLU A 62 1.97 2.65 -11.48
CA GLU A 62 1.53 1.74 -12.55
C GLU A 62 0.04 1.90 -12.90
N ILE A 63 -0.80 2.31 -11.94
CA ILE A 63 -2.24 2.51 -12.13
C ILE A 63 -2.65 3.89 -11.59
N PRO A 64 -2.43 4.98 -12.35
CA PRO A 64 -2.81 6.32 -11.92
C PRO A 64 -4.29 6.48 -11.58
N GLU A 65 -5.17 5.62 -12.12
CA GLU A 65 -6.61 5.58 -11.85
C GLU A 65 -6.95 5.13 -10.41
N LEU A 66 -5.96 4.65 -9.66
CA LEU A 66 -6.08 4.38 -8.23
C LEU A 66 -5.79 5.61 -7.35
N ASP A 67 -5.19 6.66 -7.91
CA ASP A 67 -4.89 7.88 -7.18
C ASP A 67 -6.13 8.78 -7.12
N GLU A 68 -6.95 8.57 -6.09
CA GLU A 68 -8.16 9.36 -5.84
C GLU A 68 -7.88 10.85 -5.70
N GLU A 69 -6.71 11.24 -5.16
CA GLU A 69 -6.34 12.66 -5.03
C GLU A 69 -6.03 13.27 -6.38
N LYS A 70 -5.29 12.57 -7.23
CA LYS A 70 -5.04 12.99 -8.62
C LYS A 70 -6.34 13.09 -9.41
N ILE A 71 -7.25 12.13 -9.26
CA ILE A 71 -8.59 12.19 -9.86
C ILE A 71 -9.37 13.41 -9.37
N LYS A 72 -9.36 13.70 -8.06
CA LYS A 72 -10.01 14.88 -7.49
C LYS A 72 -9.39 16.18 -8.02
N LYS A 73 -8.06 16.29 -8.01
CA LYS A 73 -7.31 17.43 -8.57
C LYS A 73 -7.64 17.65 -10.05
N GLU A 74 -7.71 16.59 -10.86
CA GLU A 74 -8.08 16.67 -12.27
C GLU A 74 -9.54 17.10 -12.49
N LYS A 75 -10.48 16.54 -11.72
CA LYS A 75 -11.89 16.93 -11.77
C LYS A 75 -12.06 18.40 -11.39
N ALA A 76 -11.38 18.86 -10.34
CA ALA A 76 -11.37 20.26 -9.92
C ALA A 76 -10.81 21.18 -11.02
N LYS A 77 -9.66 20.84 -11.62
CA LYS A 77 -9.08 21.58 -12.76
C LYS A 77 -10.03 21.66 -13.95
N LYS A 78 -10.70 20.55 -14.30
CA LYS A 78 -11.70 20.50 -15.39
C LYS A 78 -12.93 21.37 -15.07
N ALA A 79 -13.40 21.36 -13.83
CA ALA A 79 -14.51 22.20 -13.37
C ALA A 79 -14.15 23.69 -13.43
N GLU A 80 -12.96 24.07 -12.96
CA GLU A 80 -12.46 25.45 -13.01
C GLU A 80 -12.29 25.94 -14.45
N ALA A 81 -11.73 25.12 -15.34
CA ALA A 81 -11.60 25.44 -16.76
C ALA A 81 -12.97 25.62 -17.46
N LYS A 82 -13.96 24.79 -17.10
CA LYS A 82 -15.33 24.92 -17.60
C LYS A 82 -16.01 26.19 -17.08
N ALA A 83 -15.78 26.56 -15.83
CA ALA A 83 -16.29 27.80 -15.23
C ALA A 83 -15.69 29.04 -15.90
N LYS A 84 -14.36 29.06 -16.14
CA LYS A 84 -13.68 30.14 -16.86
C LYS A 84 -14.22 30.33 -18.28
N ARG A 85 -14.38 29.24 -19.05
CA ARG A 85 -14.98 29.30 -20.40
C ARG A 85 -16.41 29.85 -20.40
N LYS A 86 -17.24 29.47 -19.42
CA LYS A 86 -18.61 30.03 -19.29
C LYS A 86 -18.59 31.52 -18.95
N ALA A 87 -17.66 31.96 -18.10
CA ALA A 87 -17.52 33.37 -17.74
C ALA A 87 -17.08 34.23 -18.94
N GLU A 88 -16.14 33.76 -19.76
CA GLU A 88 -15.72 34.44 -20.99
C GLU A 88 -16.85 34.52 -22.03
N GLN A 89 -17.58 33.42 -22.25
CA GLN A 89 -18.72 33.42 -23.18
C GLN A 89 -19.85 34.37 -22.72
N ASN A 90 -20.04 34.55 -21.41
CA ASN A 90 -21.00 35.52 -20.89
C ASN A 90 -20.51 36.97 -21.04
N LYS A 91 -19.21 37.23 -20.92
CA LYS A 91 -18.63 38.56 -21.21
C LYS A 91 -18.79 38.94 -22.69
N ASP A 92 -18.56 38.01 -23.62
CA ASP A 92 -18.75 38.24 -25.05
C ASP A 92 -20.23 38.46 -25.42
N LYS A 93 -21.14 37.78 -24.72
CA LYS A 93 -22.58 38.00 -24.87
C LYS A 93 -23.03 39.35 -24.30
N GLN A 94 -22.48 39.79 -23.16
CA GLN A 94 -22.76 41.12 -22.60
C GLN A 94 -22.15 42.25 -23.44
N ALA A 95 -20.97 42.04 -24.03
CA ALA A 95 -20.36 42.99 -24.96
C ALA A 95 -21.15 43.13 -26.28
N LYS A 96 -21.79 42.05 -26.76
CA LYS A 96 -22.70 42.09 -27.92
C LYS A 96 -24.09 42.62 -27.60
N LYS A 97 -24.54 42.54 -26.34
CA LYS A 97 -25.83 43.11 -25.89
C LYS A 97 -25.72 44.60 -25.50
N GLY A 98 -24.50 45.15 -25.42
CA GLY A 98 -24.25 46.58 -25.20
C GLY A 98 -24.53 47.48 -26.40
N THR A 99 -24.92 46.94 -27.56
CA THR A 99 -25.27 47.70 -28.77
C THR A 99 -26.75 47.68 -29.11
N GLU A 100 -27.58 46.93 -28.38
CA GLU A 100 -29.03 46.94 -28.52
C GLU A 100 -29.71 46.99 -27.14
N GLU A 101 -30.23 48.18 -26.86
CA GLU A 101 -31.39 48.45 -26.00
C GLU A 101 -31.21 48.40 -24.48
N THR A 102 -31.03 49.62 -23.95
CA THR A 102 -31.79 50.16 -22.83
C THR A 102 -33.29 49.83 -22.98
N LYS A 103 -33.83 48.89 -22.19
CA LYS A 103 -35.18 48.96 -21.58
C LYS A 103 -35.51 47.73 -20.72
N GLN A 104 -36.11 48.06 -19.57
CA GLN A 104 -37.00 47.26 -18.71
C GLN A 104 -36.40 46.24 -17.71
N ALA A 105 -36.27 46.74 -16.47
CA ALA A 105 -36.87 46.28 -15.20
C ALA A 105 -37.40 44.83 -15.14
N GLU A 106 -36.86 44.01 -14.22
CA GLU A 106 -37.39 43.65 -12.89
C GLU A 106 -38.28 42.41 -12.93
N GLU A 107 -37.81 41.30 -12.35
CA GLU A 107 -38.62 40.43 -11.49
C GLU A 107 -37.76 39.41 -10.71
N GLU A 108 -38.32 38.97 -9.59
CA GLU A 108 -37.82 38.19 -8.44
C GLU A 108 -37.17 36.84 -8.82
N THR A 109 -36.38 36.13 -8.00
CA THR A 109 -36.77 35.54 -6.71
C THR A 109 -35.56 34.90 -6.03
N LYS A 110 -35.60 34.84 -4.69
CA LYS A 110 -34.78 33.99 -3.83
C LYS A 110 -35.00 32.50 -4.14
N GLU A 111 -33.97 31.68 -4.02
CA GLU A 111 -34.14 30.28 -3.58
C GLU A 111 -32.86 29.74 -2.93
N ASP A 112 -33.06 28.78 -2.04
CA ASP A 112 -32.31 28.54 -0.83
C ASP A 112 -30.97 27.79 -0.98
N ALA A 113 -30.17 27.94 0.06
CA ALA A 113 -29.03 27.10 0.38
C ALA A 113 -29.47 25.79 1.06
N GLU A 114 -28.52 24.86 1.15
CA GLU A 114 -28.55 23.58 1.87
C GLU A 114 -29.14 22.38 1.12
N ASP A 115 -28.30 21.76 0.29
CA ASP A 115 -28.35 20.31 0.08
C ASP A 115 -27.11 19.67 0.70
N THR A 116 -27.25 19.30 1.97
CA THR A 116 -26.29 18.44 2.67
C THR A 116 -26.70 17.00 2.37
N THR A 117 -26.30 16.50 1.21
CA THR A 117 -26.51 15.10 0.85
C THR A 117 -25.62 14.24 1.75
N VAL A 118 -26.26 13.63 2.76
CA VAL A 118 -25.74 12.46 3.45
C VAL A 118 -25.60 11.37 2.39
N GLU A 119 -24.37 11.03 2.02
CA GLU A 119 -24.07 9.89 1.13
C GLU A 119 -24.55 8.59 1.81
N GLU A 120 -25.78 8.18 1.52
CA GLU A 120 -26.19 6.78 1.68
C GLU A 120 -25.23 5.93 0.85
N LYS A 121 -24.49 5.02 1.52
CA LYS A 121 -23.63 4.03 0.87
C LYS A 121 -24.47 3.12 -0.03
N LYS A 122 -24.61 3.53 -1.28
CA LYS A 122 -25.20 2.71 -2.34
C LYS A 122 -24.32 1.47 -2.53
N GLU A 123 -24.94 0.29 -2.62
CA GLU A 123 -24.20 -0.93 -2.93
C GLU A 123 -23.45 -0.77 -4.26
N PRO A 124 -22.18 -1.21 -4.34
CA PRO A 124 -21.38 -1.02 -5.53
C PRO A 124 -22.00 -1.75 -6.73
N THR A 125 -21.94 -1.11 -7.88
CA THR A 125 -22.37 -1.70 -9.14
C THR A 125 -21.44 -2.85 -9.56
N ASN A 126 -21.91 -3.79 -10.38
CA ASN A 126 -21.11 -4.91 -10.87
C ASN A 126 -19.79 -4.44 -11.54
N GLN A 127 -19.83 -3.31 -12.25
CA GLN A 127 -18.64 -2.71 -12.88
C GLN A 127 -17.63 -2.14 -11.87
N GLU A 128 -18.08 -1.57 -10.76
CA GLU A 128 -17.19 -1.08 -9.70
C GLU A 128 -16.48 -2.23 -8.99
N GLN A 129 -17.17 -3.36 -8.84
CA GLN A 129 -16.61 -4.54 -8.21
C GLN A 129 -15.55 -5.22 -9.12
N GLU A 130 -15.81 -5.32 -10.42
CA GLU A 130 -14.83 -5.80 -11.42
C GLU A 130 -13.57 -4.91 -11.44
N LEU A 131 -13.75 -3.59 -11.36
CA LEU A 131 -12.64 -2.65 -11.31
C LEU A 131 -11.81 -2.81 -10.03
N GLU A 132 -12.46 -2.96 -8.87
CA GLU A 132 -11.76 -3.18 -7.59
C GLU A 132 -10.99 -4.51 -7.59
N ASP A 133 -11.57 -5.57 -8.14
CA ASP A 133 -10.90 -6.87 -8.29
C ASP A 133 -9.64 -6.75 -9.16
N ALA A 134 -9.74 -6.07 -10.31
CA ALA A 134 -8.59 -5.82 -11.18
C ALA A 134 -7.50 -5.00 -10.46
N LYS A 135 -7.90 -4.00 -9.68
CA LYS A 135 -6.98 -3.17 -8.87
C LYS A 135 -6.22 -4.02 -7.86
N ILE A 136 -6.91 -4.89 -7.12
CA ILE A 136 -6.28 -5.81 -6.16
C ILE A 136 -5.28 -6.74 -6.88
N GLU A 137 -5.68 -7.28 -8.04
CA GLU A 137 -4.83 -8.20 -8.81
C GLU A 137 -3.55 -7.52 -9.32
N VAL A 138 -3.67 -6.35 -9.95
CA VAL A 138 -2.51 -5.61 -10.46
C VAL A 138 -1.63 -5.12 -9.31
N SER A 139 -2.23 -4.68 -8.20
CA SER A 139 -1.52 -4.32 -6.98
C SER A 139 -0.63 -5.45 -6.48
N PHE A 140 -1.15 -6.69 -6.49
CA PHE A 140 -0.37 -7.84 -6.08
C PHE A 140 0.77 -8.16 -7.05
N LYS A 141 0.48 -8.15 -8.36
CA LYS A 141 1.44 -8.50 -9.41
C LYS A 141 2.63 -7.55 -9.46
N SER A 142 2.41 -6.26 -9.34
CA SER A 142 3.45 -5.23 -9.35
C SER A 142 4.42 -5.35 -8.17
N THR A 143 3.97 -5.93 -7.06
CA THR A 143 4.73 -6.00 -5.79
C THR A 143 5.15 -7.43 -5.41
N ILE A 144 4.93 -8.40 -6.31
CA ILE A 144 5.15 -9.84 -6.06
C ILE A 144 6.57 -10.18 -5.62
N VAL A 145 7.58 -9.47 -6.13
CA VAL A 145 8.97 -9.71 -5.76
C VAL A 145 9.18 -9.41 -4.27
N GLY A 146 8.65 -8.28 -3.77
CA GLY A 146 8.75 -7.92 -2.36
C GLY A 146 8.00 -8.90 -1.44
N TYR A 147 6.83 -9.38 -1.87
CA TYR A 147 6.10 -10.42 -1.14
C TYR A 147 6.86 -11.74 -1.10
N ARG A 148 7.49 -12.16 -2.21
CA ARG A 148 8.33 -13.36 -2.24
C ARG A 148 9.53 -13.25 -1.31
N ILE A 149 10.21 -12.11 -1.28
CA ILE A 149 11.31 -11.86 -0.33
C ILE A 149 10.80 -12.00 1.11
N THR A 150 9.63 -11.44 1.42
CA THR A 150 9.04 -11.52 2.76
C THR A 150 8.71 -12.96 3.16
N MET A 151 8.06 -13.71 2.27
CA MET A 151 7.77 -15.13 2.52
C MET A 151 9.04 -15.97 2.66
N MET A 152 10.07 -15.71 1.84
CA MET A 152 11.36 -16.39 1.93
C MET A 152 12.07 -16.09 3.25
N MET A 153 12.08 -14.84 3.69
CA MET A 153 12.69 -14.47 4.96
C MET A 153 11.92 -15.01 6.16
N LYS A 154 10.57 -15.03 6.10
CA LYS A 154 9.77 -15.74 7.10
C LYS A 154 10.19 -17.22 7.15
N LEU A 155 10.26 -17.87 6.00
CA LEU A 155 10.65 -19.29 5.91
C LEU A 155 12.01 -19.53 6.55
N ILE A 156 13.00 -18.70 6.24
CA ILE A 156 14.34 -18.78 6.82
C ILE A 156 14.27 -18.62 8.35
N ASN A 157 13.61 -17.57 8.83
CA ASN A 157 13.48 -17.31 10.26
C ASN A 157 12.78 -18.46 11.00
N THR A 158 11.64 -18.95 10.50
CA THR A 158 10.83 -19.93 11.23
C THR A 158 11.34 -21.36 11.05
N GLU A 159 11.75 -21.74 9.85
CA GLU A 159 12.14 -23.12 9.57
C GLU A 159 13.61 -23.38 9.84
N ILE A 160 14.49 -22.44 9.53
CA ILE A 160 15.93 -22.66 9.67
C ILE A 160 16.40 -22.24 11.06
N PHE A 161 16.05 -21.02 11.49
CA PHE A 161 16.56 -20.47 12.75
C PHE A 161 15.74 -20.90 13.97
N GLU A 162 14.42 -20.69 13.97
CA GLU A 162 13.57 -20.97 15.14
C GLU A 162 13.47 -22.47 15.43
N LYS A 163 13.17 -23.32 14.44
CA LYS A 163 13.20 -24.79 14.62
C LYS A 163 14.60 -25.33 14.95
N GLY A 164 15.66 -24.62 14.54
CA GLY A 164 17.04 -24.92 14.90
C GLY A 164 17.41 -24.52 16.34
N GLY A 165 16.46 -23.98 17.12
CA GLY A 165 16.67 -23.59 18.51
C GLY A 165 17.22 -22.18 18.71
N LYS A 166 17.29 -21.36 17.64
CA LYS A 166 17.88 -20.01 17.60
C LYS A 166 19.35 -19.91 18.04
N ASP A 167 20.02 -21.02 18.37
CA ASP A 167 21.44 -21.03 18.65
C ASP A 167 22.22 -20.97 17.34
N PHE A 168 22.66 -19.76 17.01
CA PHE A 168 23.42 -19.49 15.80
C PHE A 168 24.69 -20.35 15.70
N LEU A 169 25.38 -20.59 16.83
CA LEU A 169 26.61 -21.38 16.86
C LEU A 169 26.32 -22.86 16.58
N GLN A 170 25.24 -23.40 17.13
CA GLN A 170 24.80 -24.76 16.81
C GLN A 170 24.44 -24.88 15.33
N LEU A 171 23.71 -23.91 14.77
CA LEU A 171 23.36 -23.92 13.36
C LEU A 171 24.61 -23.84 12.46
N THR A 172 25.57 -22.96 12.78
CA THR A 172 26.81 -22.87 11.99
C THR A 172 27.62 -24.15 12.05
N ASN A 173 27.75 -24.76 13.24
CA ASN A 173 28.46 -26.03 13.38
C ASN A 173 27.76 -27.15 12.57
N LEU A 174 26.43 -27.23 12.63
CA LEU A 174 25.65 -28.19 11.84
C LEU A 174 25.86 -28.00 10.33
N LEU A 175 25.87 -26.75 9.87
CA LEU A 175 26.09 -26.42 8.47
C LEU A 175 27.53 -26.75 8.05
N ASP A 176 28.54 -26.41 8.86
CA ASP A 176 29.95 -26.69 8.57
C ASP A 176 30.22 -28.19 8.49
N GLU A 177 29.69 -28.98 9.42
CA GLU A 177 29.79 -30.45 9.43
C GLU A 177 29.16 -31.09 8.18
N ARG A 178 28.25 -30.39 7.51
CA ARG A 178 27.44 -30.91 6.40
C ARG A 178 27.60 -30.11 5.12
N PHE A 179 28.72 -29.39 4.97
CA PHE A 179 29.06 -28.62 3.77
C PHE A 179 27.94 -27.66 3.35
N CYS A 180 27.44 -26.89 4.31
CA CYS A 180 26.34 -25.94 4.18
C CYS A 180 24.98 -26.56 3.79
N ARG A 181 24.72 -27.82 4.17
CA ARG A 181 23.43 -28.49 3.92
C ARG A 181 22.61 -28.71 5.20
N LEU A 182 21.29 -28.61 5.05
CA LEU A 182 20.32 -28.97 6.09
C LEU A 182 20.15 -30.50 6.20
N LEU A 183 19.44 -30.98 7.22
CA LEU A 183 19.02 -32.40 7.32
C LEU A 183 18.20 -32.76 6.08
N ASP A 184 18.40 -33.94 5.49
CA ASP A 184 17.80 -34.24 4.18
C ASP A 184 16.26 -34.10 4.21
N ASP A 185 15.62 -34.57 5.30
CA ASP A 185 14.18 -34.39 5.52
C ASP A 185 13.79 -32.91 5.65
N HIS A 186 14.59 -32.13 6.38
CA HIS A 186 14.36 -30.70 6.55
C HIS A 186 14.60 -29.92 5.25
N GLU A 187 15.63 -30.27 4.47
CA GLU A 187 15.92 -29.69 3.18
C GLU A 187 14.79 -29.95 2.19
N ALA A 188 14.22 -31.16 2.20
CA ALA A 188 13.05 -31.49 1.39
C ALA A 188 11.81 -30.67 1.79
N GLU A 189 11.57 -30.49 3.09
CA GLU A 189 10.49 -29.63 3.60
C GLU A 189 10.68 -28.17 3.16
N VAL A 190 11.88 -27.62 3.34
CA VAL A 190 12.23 -26.25 2.93
C VAL A 190 12.05 -26.07 1.42
N LYS A 191 12.56 -26.99 0.59
CA LYS A 191 12.38 -26.96 -0.88
C LYS A 191 10.91 -26.97 -1.27
N SER A 192 10.10 -27.81 -0.63
CA SER A 192 8.64 -27.85 -0.88
C SER A 192 7.99 -26.50 -0.57
N LYS A 193 8.35 -25.87 0.55
CA LYS A 193 7.83 -24.54 0.93
C LYS A 193 8.31 -23.44 -0.01
N ILE A 194 9.56 -23.48 -0.49
CA ILE A 194 10.07 -22.55 -1.49
C ILE A 194 9.23 -22.63 -2.77
N ASN A 195 8.95 -23.84 -3.27
CA ASN A 195 8.11 -23.99 -4.46
C ASN A 195 6.71 -23.37 -4.27
N LYS A 196 6.10 -23.59 -3.09
CA LYS A 196 4.81 -22.95 -2.75
C LYS A 196 4.88 -21.42 -2.77
N ILE A 197 5.98 -20.83 -2.29
CA ILE A 197 6.22 -19.38 -2.35
C ILE A 197 6.28 -18.89 -3.81
N PHE A 198 6.96 -19.62 -4.68
CA PHE A 198 7.03 -19.29 -6.10
C PHE A 198 5.69 -19.45 -6.82
N ASP A 199 4.76 -20.25 -6.31
CA ASP A 199 3.40 -20.46 -6.84
C ASP A 199 2.35 -19.45 -6.36
N VAL A 200 2.70 -18.55 -5.44
CA VAL A 200 1.77 -17.49 -4.98
C VAL A 200 1.45 -16.51 -6.11
N ARG A 201 0.15 -16.23 -6.30
CA ARG A 201 -0.37 -15.34 -7.35
C ARG A 201 -1.38 -14.30 -6.84
N ASP A 202 -1.72 -14.34 -5.56
CA ASP A 202 -2.73 -13.49 -4.95
C ASP A 202 -2.44 -13.22 -3.47
N PHE A 203 -3.13 -12.22 -2.91
CA PHE A 203 -3.03 -11.83 -1.51
C PHE A 203 -3.52 -12.91 -0.53
N ILE A 204 -4.45 -13.78 -0.94
CA ILE A 204 -5.02 -14.79 -0.05
C ILE A 204 -3.94 -15.81 0.32
N LYS A 205 -3.28 -16.38 -0.69
CA LYS A 205 -2.15 -17.30 -0.50
C LYS A 205 -0.96 -16.63 0.16
N TYR A 206 -0.71 -15.35 -0.15
CA TYR A 206 0.32 -14.58 0.53
C TYR A 206 0.05 -14.50 2.04
N TYR A 207 -1.15 -14.07 2.44
CA TYR A 207 -1.51 -13.93 3.84
C TYR A 207 -1.56 -15.25 4.60
N GLU A 208 -1.98 -16.32 3.92
CA GLU A 208 -1.88 -17.69 4.44
C GLU A 208 -0.44 -18.05 4.79
N ILE A 209 0.51 -17.86 3.86
CA ILE A 209 1.92 -18.23 4.05
C ILE A 209 2.58 -17.37 5.13
N VAL A 210 2.29 -16.06 5.17
CA VAL A 210 2.88 -15.14 6.15
C VAL A 210 2.24 -15.24 7.54
N GLY A 211 1.16 -16.01 7.70
CA GLY A 211 0.52 -16.24 8.99
C GLY A 211 -0.31 -15.03 9.48
N ARG A 212 -0.89 -14.28 8.54
CA ARG A 212 -1.83 -13.19 8.81
C ARG A 212 -3.26 -13.67 8.56
N LYS A 213 -4.23 -13.12 9.30
CA LYS A 213 -5.64 -13.37 9.02
C LYS A 213 -5.96 -12.97 7.57
N ILE A 214 -6.49 -13.90 6.79
CA ILE A 214 -6.89 -13.66 5.40
C ILE A 214 -8.06 -12.66 5.41
N PRO A 215 -7.89 -11.45 4.86
CA PRO A 215 -8.98 -10.50 4.72
C PRO A 215 -9.91 -10.96 3.58
N ASP A 216 -11.20 -10.67 3.71
CA ASP A 216 -12.08 -10.71 2.55
C ASP A 216 -11.70 -9.61 1.54
N LYS A 217 -12.21 -9.71 0.31
CA LYS A 217 -11.90 -8.77 -0.77
C LYS A 217 -12.20 -7.31 -0.42
N LYS A 218 -13.31 -7.05 0.29
CA LYS A 218 -13.72 -5.69 0.67
C LYS A 218 -12.72 -5.12 1.69
N THR A 219 -12.40 -5.90 2.71
CA THR A 219 -11.38 -5.54 3.72
C THR A 219 -10.00 -5.30 3.07
N LEU A 220 -9.65 -6.07 2.04
CA LEU A 220 -8.40 -5.89 1.29
C LEU A 220 -8.40 -4.58 0.48
N GLY A 221 -9.49 -4.27 -0.23
CA GLY A 221 -9.65 -2.99 -0.92
C GLY A 221 -9.57 -1.80 0.03
N GLU A 222 -10.22 -1.88 1.19
CA GLU A 222 -10.12 -0.87 2.26
C GLU A 222 -8.69 -0.73 2.81
N SER A 223 -7.96 -1.83 2.94
CA SER A 223 -6.56 -1.83 3.37
C SER A 223 -5.65 -1.14 2.35
N LEU A 224 -5.85 -1.40 1.05
CA LEU A 224 -5.11 -0.73 -0.02
C LEU A 224 -5.40 0.78 -0.05
N LYS A 225 -6.67 1.18 0.10
CA LYS A 225 -7.05 2.60 0.20
C LYS A 225 -6.42 3.29 1.40
N THR A 226 -6.37 2.60 2.53
CA THR A 226 -5.71 3.09 3.75
C THR A 226 -4.22 3.23 3.54
N ALA A 227 -3.58 2.22 2.94
CA ALA A 227 -2.16 2.26 2.62
C ALA A 227 -1.82 3.42 1.68
N THR A 228 -2.64 3.69 0.67
CA THR A 228 -2.48 4.85 -0.23
C THR A 228 -2.48 6.16 0.54
N LYS A 229 -3.44 6.34 1.47
CA LYS A 229 -3.50 7.55 2.31
C LYS A 229 -2.28 7.69 3.20
N ASN A 230 -1.85 6.59 3.82
CA ASN A 230 -0.66 6.57 4.67
C ASN A 230 0.61 6.89 3.87
N SER A 231 0.77 6.31 2.68
CA SER A 231 1.90 6.54 1.80
C SER A 231 2.01 8.00 1.37
N SER A 232 0.87 8.61 1.02
CA SER A 232 0.76 10.05 0.72
C SER A 232 1.12 10.92 1.93
N ALA A 233 0.51 10.65 3.09
CA ALA A 233 0.76 11.40 4.32
C ALA A 233 2.24 11.33 4.77
N LYS A 234 2.88 10.16 4.61
CA LYS A 234 4.31 9.93 4.89
C LYS A 234 5.23 10.44 3.77
N LYS A 235 4.69 11.05 2.71
CA LYS A 235 5.47 11.56 1.56
C LYS A 235 6.42 10.51 0.98
N TYR A 236 5.95 9.26 0.92
CA TYR A 236 6.70 8.20 0.23
C TYR A 236 6.81 8.49 -1.27
N HIS A 237 5.91 9.33 -1.78
CA HIS A 237 5.86 9.79 -3.17
C HIS A 237 6.85 10.92 -3.53
N GLY A 238 7.64 11.42 -2.56
CA GLY A 238 8.35 12.69 -2.70
C GLY A 238 7.39 13.88 -2.62
N ASP A 239 7.92 15.09 -2.60
CA ASP A 239 7.10 16.27 -2.87
C ASP A 239 6.86 16.32 -4.39
N ASP A 240 5.60 16.55 -4.82
CA ASP A 240 5.14 16.60 -6.23
C ASP A 240 6.03 17.45 -7.17
N GLU A 241 6.91 18.30 -6.61
CA GLU A 241 7.86 19.15 -7.35
C GLU A 241 9.02 18.40 -8.01
N ASN A 242 9.39 17.19 -7.56
CA ASN A 242 10.59 16.48 -8.05
C ASN A 242 10.32 15.30 -9.00
N LEU A 243 9.07 15.02 -9.37
CA LEU A 243 8.74 13.89 -10.27
C LEU A 243 9.01 14.15 -11.76
N ASN A 244 9.56 15.32 -12.12
CA ASN A 244 9.90 15.70 -13.50
C ASN A 244 11.40 16.01 -13.72
N ALA A 245 12.29 15.54 -12.84
CA ALA A 245 13.74 15.68 -12.99
C ALA A 245 14.39 14.42 -13.59
#